data_AF-K5XDE1-F1
#
_entry.id   AF-K5XDE1-F1
#
_cell.length_a   1.000
_cell.length_b   1.000
_cell.length_c   1.000
_cell.angle_alpha   90.00
_cell.angle_beta   90.00
_cell.angle_gamma   90.00
#
_symmetry.space_group_name_H-M   'P 1'
#
loop_
_entity.id
_entity.type
_entity.pdbx_description
1 polymer ?
#
loop_
_entity_poly.entity_id
_entity_poly.type
_entity_poly.pdbx_seq_one_letter_code
_entity_poly.pdbx_strand_id
1 'polypeptide(L)'
;MPEELKEAFACVEEILGYRMVDLLRKNVDDDGDTVRIALKTSMAAYTHWIISSWYFENPEDEHLLSEIYARVREAEEQMVSGRWRALTRIHLQRMLAAEPDLTIYMVDAFVNIILTAGWHNDATTLQEYLIETFGDRISRLLNTAKRLNKMIGEEIMHCDLEALYIAPEVAFNNITMEIAGGVGDEEKMVLCTTDLGLVKAEKRLGKVGEWDEAVLLRPKVVFDV
;
A
#
# COMPACT_ATOMS: atom_id res chain seq x y z
N MET A 1 20.59 -16.98 -15.58
CA MET A 1 19.96 -16.24 -14.47
C MET A 1 19.47 -17.27 -13.48
N PRO A 2 19.91 -17.23 -12.22
CA PRO A 2 19.44 -18.13 -11.16
C PRO A 2 17.91 -18.08 -11.02
N GLU A 3 17.29 -19.18 -10.60
CA GLU A 3 15.83 -19.29 -10.44
C GLU A 3 15.29 -18.30 -9.40
N GLU A 4 15.98 -18.18 -8.26
CA GLU A 4 15.69 -17.22 -7.19
C GLU A 4 15.64 -15.76 -7.68
N LEU A 5 16.51 -15.38 -8.62
CA LEU A 5 16.55 -14.01 -9.14
C LEU A 5 15.34 -13.72 -10.06
N LYS A 6 14.82 -14.73 -10.77
CA LYS A 6 13.61 -14.58 -11.58
C LYS A 6 12.37 -14.42 -10.70
N GLU A 7 12.31 -15.18 -9.61
CA GLU A 7 11.23 -15.08 -8.62
C GLU A 7 11.24 -13.70 -7.95
N ALA A 8 12.41 -13.23 -7.53
CA ALA A 8 12.57 -11.89 -6.98
C ALA A 8 12.07 -10.80 -7.96
N PHE A 9 12.38 -10.92 -9.25
CA PHE A 9 11.89 -9.98 -10.26
C PHE A 9 10.36 -9.97 -10.38
N ALA A 10 9.74 -11.14 -10.44
CA ALA A 10 8.28 -11.25 -10.54
C ALA A 10 7.59 -10.62 -9.32
N CYS A 11 8.11 -10.89 -8.11
CA CYS A 11 7.59 -10.29 -6.88
C CYS A 11 7.75 -8.77 -6.84
N VAL A 12 8.91 -8.24 -7.26
CA VAL A 12 9.12 -6.78 -7.28
C VAL A 12 8.27 -6.10 -8.36
N GLU A 13 8.08 -6.74 -9.51
CA GLU A 13 7.21 -6.24 -10.58
C GLU A 13 5.75 -6.15 -10.14
N GLU A 14 5.26 -7.14 -9.40
CA GLU A 14 3.90 -7.13 -8.83
C GLU A 14 3.68 -5.97 -7.85
N ILE A 15 4.68 -5.64 -7.04
CA ILE A 15 4.57 -4.61 -6.00
C ILE A 15 4.87 -3.20 -6.53
N LEU A 16 5.91 -3.05 -7.36
CA LEU A 16 6.48 -1.76 -7.74
C LEU A 16 6.30 -1.43 -9.23
N GLY A 17 5.87 -2.39 -10.05
CA GLY A 17 5.74 -2.25 -11.49
C GLY A 17 7.06 -2.46 -12.26
N TYR A 18 6.92 -2.77 -13.55
CA TYR A 18 8.04 -3.14 -14.41
C TYR A 18 9.12 -2.05 -14.54
N ARG A 19 8.73 -0.77 -14.53
CA ARG A 19 9.67 0.36 -14.64
C ARG A 19 10.65 0.41 -13.47
N MET A 20 10.18 0.18 -12.25
CA MET A 20 11.04 0.16 -11.07
C MET A 20 12.02 -1.01 -11.12
N VAL A 21 11.58 -2.20 -11.57
CA VAL A 21 12.45 -3.35 -11.79
C VAL A 21 13.54 -3.02 -12.81
N ASP A 22 13.17 -2.37 -13.91
CA ASP A 22 14.09 -1.94 -14.95
C ASP A 22 15.14 -0.94 -14.44
N LEU A 23 14.74 0.00 -13.57
CA LEU A 23 15.66 0.96 -12.93
C LEU A 23 16.60 0.26 -11.95
N LEU A 24 16.09 -0.61 -11.07
CA LEU A 24 16.90 -1.38 -10.11
C LEU A 24 17.99 -2.20 -10.81
N ARG A 25 17.69 -2.74 -12.00
CA ARG A 25 18.64 -3.55 -12.78
C ARG A 25 19.66 -2.73 -13.56
N LYS A 26 19.31 -1.52 -14.01
CA LYS A 26 20.19 -0.65 -14.81
C LYS A 26 21.10 0.20 -13.93
N ASN A 27 20.62 0.58 -12.75
CA ASN A 27 21.29 1.51 -11.83
C ASN A 27 22.01 0.79 -10.69
N VAL A 28 22.71 -0.31 -10.98
CA VAL A 28 23.44 -1.09 -9.96
C VAL A 28 24.56 -0.25 -9.30
N ASP A 29 25.12 0.71 -10.04
CA ASP A 29 26.20 1.61 -9.60
C ASP A 29 25.71 2.97 -9.05
N ASP A 30 24.39 3.17 -8.93
CA ASP A 30 23.84 4.38 -8.30
C ASP A 30 24.20 4.41 -6.79
N ASP A 31 24.26 5.59 -6.17
CA ASP A 31 24.62 5.81 -4.75
C ASP A 31 23.60 5.20 -3.75
N GLY A 32 22.72 4.33 -4.26
CA GLY A 32 21.67 3.64 -3.55
C GLY A 32 20.33 4.34 -3.57
N ASP A 33 20.18 5.41 -4.34
CA ASP A 33 18.95 6.19 -4.38
C ASP A 33 17.80 5.39 -4.97
N THR A 34 18.03 4.66 -6.07
CA THR A 34 17.04 3.76 -6.68
C THR A 34 16.53 2.70 -5.67
N VAL A 35 17.44 2.04 -4.95
CA VAL A 35 17.08 1.03 -3.93
C VAL A 35 16.32 1.67 -2.76
N ARG A 36 16.72 2.85 -2.29
CA ARG A 36 16.02 3.57 -1.22
C ARG A 36 14.60 3.96 -1.62
N ILE A 37 14.40 4.41 -2.87
CA ILE A 37 13.08 4.74 -3.40
C ILE A 37 12.22 3.47 -3.47
N ALA A 38 12.75 2.37 -4.02
CA ALA A 38 12.05 1.09 -4.10
C ALA A 38 11.60 0.57 -2.72
N LEU A 39 12.49 0.61 -1.71
CA LEU A 39 12.16 0.21 -0.34
C LEU A 39 11.06 1.10 0.26
N LYS A 40 11.14 2.43 0.09
CA LYS A 40 10.10 3.36 0.56
C LYS A 40 8.75 3.10 -0.12
N THR A 41 8.75 2.86 -1.43
CA THR A 41 7.53 2.53 -2.15
C THR A 41 6.94 1.21 -1.71
N SER A 42 7.77 0.19 -1.50
CA SER A 42 7.31 -1.09 -0.95
C SER A 42 6.66 -0.89 0.42
N MET A 43 7.26 -0.07 1.30
CA MET A 43 6.64 0.29 2.58
C MET A 43 5.28 0.99 2.40
N ALA A 44 5.17 1.95 1.48
CA ALA A 44 3.93 2.65 1.19
C ALA A 44 2.86 1.69 0.65
N ALA A 45 3.18 0.87 -0.35
CA ALA A 45 2.27 -0.10 -0.94
C ALA A 45 1.77 -1.12 0.11
N TYR A 46 2.68 -1.66 0.92
CA TYR A 46 2.34 -2.66 1.92
C TYR A 46 1.50 -2.07 3.07
N THR A 47 1.83 -0.87 3.53
CA THR A 47 1.01 -0.18 4.54
C THR A 47 -0.35 0.24 4.00
N HIS A 48 -0.44 0.64 2.73
CA HIS A 48 -1.71 0.90 2.06
C HIS A 48 -2.58 -0.37 2.02
N TRP A 49 -2.01 -1.49 1.59
CA TRP A 49 -2.69 -2.79 1.62
C TRP A 49 -3.25 -3.08 3.01
N ILE A 50 -2.41 -3.00 4.06
CA ILE A 50 -2.86 -3.23 5.45
C ILE A 50 -4.00 -2.29 5.85
N ILE A 51 -3.89 -1.01 5.53
CA ILE A 51 -4.91 -0.02 5.91
C ILE A 51 -6.24 -0.32 5.22
N SER A 52 -6.22 -0.77 3.97
CA SER A 52 -7.42 -0.97 3.15
C SER A 52 -8.07 -2.35 3.35
N SER A 53 -7.30 -3.40 3.65
CA SER A 53 -7.78 -4.79 3.70
C SER A 53 -8.83 -5.06 4.76
N TRP A 54 -9.84 -5.85 4.41
CA TRP A 54 -10.77 -6.49 5.32
C TRP A 54 -10.16 -7.73 5.99
N TYR A 55 -9.42 -8.52 5.21
CA TYR A 55 -8.92 -9.84 5.56
C TYR A 55 -7.50 -10.06 5.02
N PHE A 56 -6.61 -10.61 5.86
CA PHE A 56 -5.19 -10.75 5.51
C PHE A 56 -4.79 -12.15 5.02
N GLU A 57 -5.59 -13.19 5.30
CA GLU A 57 -5.17 -14.59 5.09
C GLU A 57 -5.59 -15.16 3.73
N ASN A 58 -6.74 -14.72 3.20
CA ASN A 58 -7.32 -15.25 1.98
C ASN A 58 -7.70 -14.12 1.00
N PRO A 59 -7.03 -14.01 -0.16
CA PRO A 59 -7.36 -13.03 -1.19
C PRO A 59 -8.79 -13.13 -1.73
N GLU A 60 -9.37 -14.33 -1.78
CA GLU A 60 -10.75 -14.52 -2.27
C GLU A 60 -11.77 -13.92 -1.29
N ASP A 61 -11.56 -14.13 0.01
CA ASP A 61 -12.42 -13.57 1.05
C ASP A 61 -12.29 -12.04 1.12
N GLU A 62 -11.05 -11.52 0.96
CA GLU A 62 -10.79 -10.09 0.85
C GLU A 62 -11.54 -9.45 -0.32
N HIS A 63 -11.48 -10.08 -1.49
CA HIS A 63 -12.16 -9.60 -2.69
C HIS A 63 -13.68 -9.64 -2.51
N LEU A 64 -14.22 -10.75 -2.02
CA LEU A 64 -15.66 -10.90 -1.78
C LEU A 64 -16.19 -9.85 -0.80
N LEU A 65 -15.49 -9.61 0.32
CA LEU A 65 -15.88 -8.60 1.30
C LEU A 65 -15.84 -7.18 0.73
N SER A 66 -14.82 -6.88 -0.08
CA SER A 66 -14.70 -5.60 -0.79
C SER A 66 -15.86 -5.38 -1.77
N GLU A 67 -16.23 -6.39 -2.56
CA GLU A 67 -17.37 -6.30 -3.48
C GLU A 67 -18.70 -6.14 -2.76
N ILE A 68 -18.93 -6.89 -1.68
CA ILE A 68 -20.14 -6.78 -0.86
C ILE A 68 -20.24 -5.36 -0.30
N TYR A 69 -19.14 -4.83 0.26
CA TYR A 69 -19.14 -3.49 0.80
C TYR A 69 -19.39 -2.43 -0.27
N ALA A 70 -18.79 -2.55 -1.46
CA ALA A 70 -19.04 -1.62 -2.56
C ALA A 70 -20.54 -1.54 -2.90
N ARG A 71 -21.23 -2.68 -2.94
CA ARG A 71 -22.69 -2.74 -3.18
C ARG A 71 -23.49 -2.14 -2.03
N VAL A 72 -23.14 -2.43 -0.78
CA VAL A 72 -23.77 -1.82 0.41
C VAL A 72 -23.57 -0.31 0.42
N ARG A 73 -22.35 0.15 0.13
CA ARG A 73 -21.94 1.55 0.03
C ARG A 73 -22.74 2.30 -1.04
N GLU A 74 -22.97 1.67 -2.19
CA GLU A 74 -23.78 2.24 -3.27
C GLU A 74 -25.27 2.30 -2.94
N ALA A 75 -25.84 1.23 -2.36
CA ALA A 75 -27.27 1.10 -2.12
C ALA A 75 -27.77 1.84 -0.87
N GLU A 76 -26.98 1.85 0.21
CA GLU A 76 -27.44 2.27 1.55
C GLU A 76 -27.02 3.70 1.90
N GLU A 77 -27.70 4.33 2.86
CA GLU A 77 -27.26 5.61 3.42
C GLU A 77 -25.89 5.49 4.11
N GLN A 78 -25.12 6.58 4.14
CA GLN A 78 -23.75 6.63 4.70
C GLN A 78 -23.66 6.03 6.13
N MET A 79 -24.63 6.33 6.99
CA MET A 79 -24.64 5.81 8.36
C MET A 79 -24.90 4.30 8.43
N VAL A 80 -25.70 3.78 7.49
CA VAL A 80 -26.03 2.36 7.42
C VAL A 80 -24.84 1.59 6.87
N SER A 81 -24.24 2.04 5.77
CA SER A 81 -23.04 1.42 5.18
C SER A 81 -21.84 1.50 6.12
N GLY A 82 -21.62 2.65 6.77
CA GLY A 82 -20.56 2.84 7.77
C GLY A 82 -20.70 1.91 8.98
N ARG A 83 -21.92 1.76 9.51
CA ARG A 83 -22.19 0.83 10.62
C ARG A 83 -22.03 -0.64 10.19
N TRP A 84 -22.47 -0.98 8.97
CA TRP A 84 -22.27 -2.31 8.42
C TRP A 84 -20.78 -2.65 8.35
N ARG A 85 -19.96 -1.76 7.78
CA ARG A 85 -18.51 -1.91 7.69
C ARG A 85 -17.88 -2.15 9.06
N ALA A 86 -18.24 -1.32 10.03
CA ALA A 86 -17.71 -1.41 11.39
C ALA A 86 -18.03 -2.76 12.05
N LEU A 87 -19.30 -3.18 12.01
CA LEU A 87 -19.70 -4.46 12.61
C LEU A 87 -19.05 -5.64 11.90
N THR A 88 -19.04 -5.64 10.56
CA THR A 88 -18.40 -6.71 9.77
C THR A 88 -16.93 -6.85 10.13
N ARG A 89 -16.17 -5.74 10.19
CA ARG A 89 -14.75 -5.77 10.57
C ARG A 89 -14.54 -6.29 12.00
N ILE A 90 -15.31 -5.81 12.98
CA ILE A 90 -15.24 -6.27 14.38
C ILE A 90 -15.46 -7.79 14.47
N HIS A 91 -16.44 -8.32 13.75
CA HIS A 91 -16.76 -9.74 13.79
C HIS A 91 -15.74 -10.59 13.03
N LEU A 92 -15.23 -10.11 11.90
CA LEU A 92 -14.19 -10.79 11.13
C LEU A 92 -12.89 -10.93 11.94
N GLN A 93 -12.46 -9.85 12.61
CA GLN A 93 -11.26 -9.87 13.46
C GLN A 93 -11.41 -10.83 14.66
N ARG A 94 -12.63 -11.06 15.15
CA ARG A 94 -12.89 -12.05 16.22
C ARG A 94 -12.88 -13.50 15.73
N MET A 95 -13.10 -13.72 14.43
CA MET A 95 -13.06 -15.06 13.84
C MET A 95 -11.62 -15.52 13.57
N LEU A 96 -10.70 -14.61 13.35
CA LEU A 96 -9.27 -14.89 13.17
C LEU A 96 -8.66 -15.42 14.48
N ALA A 97 -8.31 -16.70 14.49
CA ALA A 97 -7.78 -17.40 15.67
C ALA A 97 -6.33 -16.99 16.03
N ALA A 98 -5.57 -16.47 15.06
CA ALA A 98 -4.24 -15.92 15.23
C ALA A 98 -4.04 -14.75 14.27
N GLU A 99 -3.34 -13.70 14.70
CA GLU A 99 -2.95 -12.63 13.77
C GLU A 99 -1.74 -13.10 12.95
N PRO A 100 -1.77 -12.95 11.61
CA PRO A 100 -0.60 -13.25 10.79
C PRO A 100 0.56 -12.30 11.14
N ASP A 101 1.77 -12.83 11.13
CA ASP A 101 2.98 -12.00 11.26
C ASP A 101 3.26 -11.31 9.93
N LEU A 102 2.73 -10.10 9.77
CA LEU A 102 2.91 -9.29 8.57
C LEU A 102 4.36 -8.79 8.39
N THR A 103 5.20 -8.92 9.41
CA THR A 103 6.60 -8.48 9.38
C THR A 103 7.39 -9.26 8.36
N ILE A 104 7.18 -10.58 8.29
CA ILE A 104 7.95 -11.48 7.42
C ILE A 104 7.73 -11.13 5.95
N TYR A 105 6.50 -10.86 5.55
CA TYR A 105 6.16 -10.51 4.18
C TYR A 105 6.79 -9.19 3.72
N MET A 106 6.87 -8.18 4.60
CA MET A 106 7.57 -6.92 4.27
C MET A 106 9.08 -7.14 4.16
N VAL A 107 9.66 -7.99 5.02
CA VAL A 107 11.07 -8.36 4.92
C VAL A 107 11.35 -9.09 3.61
N ASP A 108 10.49 -10.03 3.20
CA ASP A 108 10.62 -10.76 1.94
C ASP A 108 10.59 -9.81 0.74
N ALA A 109 9.71 -8.81 0.77
CA ALA A 109 9.69 -7.76 -0.25
C ALA A 109 11.03 -6.98 -0.31
N PHE A 110 11.63 -6.66 0.84
CA PHE A 110 12.93 -5.98 0.89
C PHE A 110 14.07 -6.86 0.36
N VAL A 111 14.07 -8.16 0.72
CA VAL A 111 15.03 -9.13 0.19
C VAL A 111 14.94 -9.15 -1.34
N ASN A 112 13.74 -9.28 -1.90
CA ASN A 112 13.52 -9.33 -3.35
C ASN A 112 14.00 -8.04 -4.04
N ILE A 113 13.79 -6.86 -3.45
CA ILE A 113 14.29 -5.59 -3.99
C ILE A 113 15.82 -5.54 -4.01
N ILE A 114 16.48 -5.92 -2.92
CA ILE A 114 17.95 -5.86 -2.78
C ILE A 114 18.62 -6.89 -3.70
N LEU A 115 18.05 -8.09 -3.82
CA LEU A 115 18.49 -9.10 -4.79
C LEU A 115 18.29 -8.59 -6.23
N THR A 116 17.17 -7.93 -6.50
CA THR A 116 16.87 -7.38 -7.83
C THR A 116 17.89 -6.31 -8.25
N ALA A 117 18.35 -5.51 -7.30
CA ALA A 117 19.41 -4.52 -7.50
C ALA A 117 20.82 -5.12 -7.62
N GLY A 118 20.99 -6.43 -7.40
CA GLY A 118 22.30 -7.09 -7.46
C GLY A 118 23.23 -6.78 -6.27
N TRP A 119 22.69 -6.22 -5.18
CA TRP A 119 23.47 -5.83 -4.00
C TRP A 119 23.78 -6.99 -3.05
N HIS A 120 23.07 -8.11 -3.21
CA HIS A 120 23.31 -9.33 -2.45
C HIS A 120 22.99 -10.54 -3.33
N ASN A 121 23.51 -11.72 -2.97
CA ASN A 121 23.34 -12.96 -3.74
C ASN A 121 22.80 -14.13 -2.92
N ASP A 122 22.55 -13.93 -1.62
CA ASP A 122 22.02 -14.94 -0.70
C ASP A 122 20.78 -14.39 0.01
N ALA A 123 19.61 -14.93 -0.34
CA ALA A 123 18.32 -14.48 0.20
C ALA A 123 18.20 -14.76 1.70
N THR A 124 18.64 -15.94 2.16
CA THR A 124 18.47 -16.39 3.54
C THR A 124 19.29 -15.55 4.50
N THR A 125 20.59 -15.38 4.22
CA THR A 125 21.47 -14.56 5.06
C THR A 125 20.98 -13.11 5.13
N LEU A 126 20.47 -12.58 4.01
CA LEU A 126 19.90 -11.22 3.97
C LEU A 126 18.61 -11.10 4.78
N GLN A 127 17.71 -12.08 4.68
CA GLN A 127 16.47 -12.11 5.44
C GLN A 127 16.74 -12.11 6.94
N GLU A 128 17.63 -12.99 7.43
CA GLU A 128 18.04 -13.06 8.83
C GLU A 128 18.60 -11.72 9.32
N TYR A 129 19.49 -11.11 8.53
CA TYR A 129 20.07 -9.80 8.83
C TYR A 129 19.00 -8.70 8.94
N LEU A 130 18.04 -8.66 8.01
CA LEU A 130 16.97 -7.67 8.00
C LEU A 130 16.03 -7.84 9.20
N ILE A 131 15.69 -9.08 9.55
CA ILE A 131 14.87 -9.39 10.74
C ILE A 131 15.60 -8.92 12.00
N GLU A 132 16.86 -9.32 12.20
CA GLU A 132 17.64 -8.97 13.39
C GLU A 132 17.84 -7.45 13.52
N THR A 133 18.07 -6.75 12.40
CA THR A 133 18.43 -5.33 12.41
C THR A 133 17.22 -4.39 12.38
N PHE A 134 16.14 -4.79 11.70
CA PHE A 134 15.00 -3.91 11.39
C PHE A 134 13.65 -4.47 11.80
N GLY A 135 13.53 -5.73 12.20
CA GLY A 135 12.26 -6.40 12.51
C GLY A 135 11.39 -5.61 13.49
N ASP A 136 11.96 -5.11 14.58
CA ASP A 136 11.26 -4.28 15.56
C ASP A 136 10.69 -2.96 14.97
N ARG A 137 11.45 -2.32 14.06
CA ARG A 137 11.02 -1.08 13.40
C ARG A 137 9.90 -1.34 12.41
N ILE A 138 10.03 -2.42 11.63
CA ILE A 138 9.01 -2.88 10.68
C ILE A 138 7.74 -3.22 11.45
N SER A 139 7.82 -4.05 12.49
CA SER A 139 6.67 -4.41 13.33
C SER A 139 5.93 -3.19 13.89
N ARG A 140 6.66 -2.16 14.37
CA ARG A 140 6.03 -0.90 14.83
C ARG A 140 5.30 -0.15 13.71
N LEU A 141 5.86 -0.11 12.51
CA LEU A 141 5.21 0.49 11.34
C LEU A 141 3.91 -0.25 11.00
N LEU A 142 3.96 -1.58 10.92
CA LEU A 142 2.81 -2.41 10.57
C LEU A 142 1.72 -2.34 11.64
N ASN A 143 2.09 -2.29 12.93
CA ASN A 143 1.14 -2.05 14.02
C ASN A 143 0.46 -0.69 13.91
N THR A 144 1.15 0.33 13.40
CA THR A 144 0.54 1.64 13.14
C THR A 144 -0.45 1.57 11.98
N ALA A 145 -0.12 0.86 10.90
CA ALA A 145 -1.03 0.61 9.78
C ALA A 145 -2.28 -0.20 10.22
N LYS A 146 -2.11 -1.26 11.03
CA LYS A 146 -3.23 -2.02 11.63
C LYS A 146 -4.14 -1.13 12.48
N ARG A 147 -3.56 -0.23 13.29
CA ARG A 147 -4.35 0.73 14.07
C ARG A 147 -5.15 1.69 13.17
N LEU A 148 -4.57 2.15 12.06
CA LEU A 148 -5.27 2.97 11.08
C LEU A 148 -6.41 2.19 10.41
N ASN A 149 -6.17 0.95 9.98
CA ASN A 149 -7.21 0.06 9.46
C ASN A 149 -8.40 -0.04 10.43
N LYS A 150 -8.12 -0.25 11.72
CA LYS A 150 -9.15 -0.32 12.77
C LYS A 150 -9.91 0.99 12.94
N MET A 151 -9.22 2.11 13.12
CA MET A 151 -9.86 3.41 13.32
C MET A 151 -10.73 3.79 12.12
N ILE A 152 -10.20 3.64 10.91
CA ILE A 152 -10.91 3.94 9.66
C ILE A 152 -12.10 3.01 9.50
N GLY A 153 -11.93 1.72 9.72
CA GLY A 153 -12.93 0.69 9.44
C GLY A 153 -14.00 0.50 10.51
N GLU A 154 -13.70 0.75 11.79
CA GLU A 154 -14.59 0.42 12.90
C GLU A 154 -15.18 1.64 13.61
N GLU A 155 -14.42 2.74 13.70
CA GLU A 155 -14.76 3.86 14.58
C GLU A 155 -15.45 5.02 13.85
N ILE A 156 -15.21 5.17 12.54
CA ILE A 156 -15.73 6.27 11.73
C ILE A 156 -16.90 5.76 10.87
N MET A 157 -18.09 6.31 11.07
CA MET A 157 -19.30 5.89 10.32
C MET A 157 -19.90 6.99 9.46
N HIS A 158 -19.56 8.26 9.73
CA HIS A 158 -20.17 9.42 9.09
C HIS A 158 -19.57 9.77 7.71
N CYS A 159 -18.43 9.17 7.37
CA CYS A 159 -17.76 9.30 6.09
C CYS A 159 -16.86 8.08 5.89
N ASP A 160 -16.42 7.89 4.65
CA ASP A 160 -15.43 6.87 4.32
C ASP A 160 -14.07 7.56 4.23
N LEU A 161 -13.12 7.09 5.04
CA LEU A 161 -11.72 7.47 4.91
C LEU A 161 -10.98 6.35 4.19
N GLU A 162 -10.15 6.70 3.23
CA GLU A 162 -9.40 5.75 2.42
C GLU A 162 -7.95 6.21 2.32
N ALA A 163 -6.99 5.31 2.56
CA ALA A 163 -5.59 5.59 2.31
C ALA A 163 -5.38 5.76 0.80
N LEU A 164 -4.74 6.85 0.40
CA LEU A 164 -4.54 7.17 -1.01
C LEU A 164 -3.13 6.75 -1.45
N TYR A 165 -3.09 5.73 -2.32
CA TYR A 165 -1.88 5.29 -3.01
C TYR A 165 -2.05 5.54 -4.51
N ILE A 166 -1.06 6.15 -5.16
CA ILE A 166 -1.07 6.37 -6.60
C ILE A 166 -0.32 5.24 -7.27
N ALA A 167 -1.02 4.50 -8.13
CA ALA A 167 -0.43 3.45 -8.94
C ALA A 167 0.65 4.03 -9.87
N PRO A 168 1.67 3.23 -10.23
CA PRO A 168 2.60 3.59 -11.31
C PRO A 168 1.86 3.94 -12.60
N GLU A 169 2.48 4.78 -13.42
CA GLU A 169 1.99 5.20 -14.74
C GLU A 169 0.72 6.04 -14.75
N VAL A 170 0.23 6.46 -13.59
CA VAL A 170 -0.83 7.47 -13.49
C VAL A 170 -0.24 8.85 -13.80
N ALA A 171 -0.95 9.65 -14.59
CA ALA A 171 -0.57 11.03 -14.88
C ALA A 171 -0.58 11.88 -13.61
N PHE A 172 0.45 12.71 -13.42
CA PHE A 172 0.54 13.59 -12.27
C PHE A 172 -0.62 14.60 -12.22
N ASN A 173 -1.13 14.81 -11.02
CA ASN A 173 -2.14 15.84 -10.76
C ASN A 173 -1.79 16.59 -9.47
N ASN A 174 -1.41 17.86 -9.58
CA ASN A 174 -1.00 18.70 -8.44
C ASN A 174 -2.12 18.97 -7.41
N ILE A 175 -3.38 18.75 -7.80
CA ILE A 175 -4.56 18.89 -6.91
C ILE A 175 -4.58 17.73 -5.92
N THR A 176 -4.25 16.53 -6.39
CA THR A 176 -4.39 15.30 -5.60
C THR A 176 -3.06 14.72 -5.15
N MET A 177 -1.92 15.16 -5.69
CA MET A 177 -0.59 14.60 -5.45
C MET A 177 0.43 15.69 -5.09
N GLU A 178 1.47 15.29 -4.38
CA GLU A 178 2.66 16.11 -4.08
C GLU A 178 3.91 15.41 -4.60
N ILE A 179 4.91 16.18 -5.04
CA ILE A 179 6.14 15.62 -5.60
C ILE A 179 7.14 15.45 -4.47
N ALA A 180 7.72 14.27 -4.35
CA ALA A 180 8.76 13.99 -3.37
C ALA A 180 10.00 14.84 -3.67
N GLY A 181 10.28 15.83 -2.81
CA GLY A 181 11.49 16.66 -2.90
C GLY A 181 11.33 18.04 -3.54
N GLY A 182 10.12 18.44 -4.00
CA GLY A 182 9.88 19.84 -4.41
C GLY A 182 9.03 19.99 -5.67
N VAL A 183 9.26 21.06 -6.43
CA VAL A 183 8.44 21.39 -7.62
C VAL A 183 8.89 20.55 -8.82
N GLY A 184 7.93 20.05 -9.60
CA GLY A 184 8.17 19.34 -10.85
C GLY A 184 7.06 19.61 -11.86
N ASP A 185 7.23 19.02 -13.04
CA ASP A 185 6.45 19.34 -14.24
C ASP A 185 5.13 18.54 -14.30
N GLU A 186 4.07 19.15 -14.83
CA GLU A 186 2.72 18.57 -14.83
C GLU A 186 2.54 17.43 -15.84
N GLU A 187 3.47 17.26 -16.78
CA GLU A 187 3.40 16.27 -17.85
C GLU A 187 4.07 14.91 -17.51
N LYS A 188 4.49 14.71 -16.26
CA LYS A 188 5.18 13.48 -15.86
C LYS A 188 4.22 12.37 -15.42
N MET A 189 4.61 11.14 -15.72
CA MET A 189 3.95 9.94 -15.21
C MET A 189 4.57 9.55 -13.87
N VAL A 190 3.73 9.17 -12.91
CA VAL A 190 4.16 8.68 -11.61
C VAL A 190 4.96 7.38 -11.79
N LEU A 191 6.18 7.35 -11.28
CA LEU A 191 6.96 6.12 -11.16
C LEU A 191 6.44 5.32 -9.96
N CYS A 192 6.33 5.98 -8.81
CA CYS A 192 5.88 5.34 -7.58
C CYS A 192 5.36 6.34 -6.54
N THR A 193 4.61 5.81 -5.57
CA THR A 193 4.23 6.54 -4.34
C THR A 193 5.24 6.22 -3.22
N THR A 194 5.72 7.23 -2.50
CA THR A 194 6.63 7.06 -1.36
C THR A 194 5.98 7.37 -0.02
N ASP A 195 4.98 8.24 0.00
CA ASP A 195 4.25 8.63 1.21
C ASP A 195 2.75 8.53 0.91
N LEU A 196 1.98 7.88 1.78
CA LEU A 196 0.54 7.71 1.59
C LEU A 196 -0.21 9.02 1.81
N GLY A 197 -1.26 9.19 1.02
CA GLY A 197 -2.26 10.23 1.22
C GLY A 197 -3.48 9.71 1.99
N LEU A 198 -4.46 10.60 2.14
CA LEU A 198 -5.75 10.30 2.77
C LEU A 198 -6.85 11.00 1.98
N VAL A 199 -7.87 10.24 1.60
CA VAL A 199 -9.09 10.75 0.98
C VAL A 199 -10.24 10.56 1.95
N LYS A 200 -11.13 11.55 1.96
CA LYS A 200 -12.44 11.48 2.59
C LYS A 200 -13.50 11.44 1.49
N ALA A 201 -14.40 10.48 1.56
CA ALA A 201 -15.56 10.37 0.69
C ALA A 201 -16.85 10.45 1.54
N GLU A 202 -17.77 11.32 1.13
CA GLU A 202 -19.08 11.47 1.75
C GLU A 202 -20.19 11.31 0.72
N LYS A 203 -21.19 10.49 1.02
CA LYS A 203 -22.32 10.30 0.11
C LYS A 203 -23.17 11.56 0.02
N ARG A 204 -23.52 11.99 -1.19
CA ARG A 204 -24.42 13.12 -1.41
C ARG A 204 -25.85 12.79 -1.03
N LEU A 205 -26.45 13.60 -0.15
CA LEU A 205 -27.82 13.42 0.30
C LEU A 205 -28.81 13.45 -0.87
N GLY A 206 -29.70 12.46 -0.93
CA GLY A 206 -30.76 12.36 -1.94
C GLY A 206 -30.31 11.91 -3.32
N LYS A 207 -29.04 11.50 -3.50
CA LYS A 207 -28.51 11.01 -4.77
C LYS A 207 -27.81 9.66 -4.59
N VAL A 208 -28.33 8.64 -5.27
CA VAL A 208 -27.74 7.30 -5.26
C VAL A 208 -26.44 7.31 -6.06
N GLY A 209 -25.37 6.76 -5.48
CA GLY A 209 -24.07 6.61 -6.15
C GLY A 209 -23.21 7.87 -6.31
N GLU A 210 -23.68 9.06 -5.91
CA GLU A 210 -22.86 10.27 -5.96
C GLU A 210 -22.11 10.51 -4.64
N TRP A 211 -20.82 10.81 -4.74
CA TRP A 211 -19.91 11.05 -3.62
C TRP A 211 -19.21 12.41 -3.75
N ASP A 212 -19.06 13.11 -2.62
CA ASP A 212 -18.15 14.23 -2.47
C ASP A 212 -16.81 13.70 -1.93
N GLU A 213 -15.76 13.82 -2.74
CA GLU A 213 -14.42 13.38 -2.39
C GLU A 213 -13.52 14.58 -2.09
N ALA A 214 -12.75 14.48 -1.02
CA ALA A 214 -11.77 15.48 -0.63
C ALA A 214 -10.45 14.80 -0.25
N VAL A 215 -9.36 15.18 -0.94
CA VAL A 215 -8.01 14.80 -0.55
C VAL A 215 -7.63 15.60 0.69
N LEU A 216 -7.54 14.91 1.83
CA LEU A 216 -7.15 15.51 3.11
C LEU A 216 -5.63 15.57 3.27
N LEU A 217 -4.93 14.60 2.68
CA LEU A 217 -3.48 14.54 2.61
C LEU A 217 -3.09 14.05 1.22
N ARG A 218 -2.26 14.82 0.51
CA ARG A 218 -1.74 14.41 -0.79
C ARG A 218 -0.61 13.38 -0.59
N PRO A 219 -0.64 12.23 -1.29
CA PRO A 219 0.49 11.30 -1.32
C PRO A 219 1.69 11.99 -1.97
N LYS A 220 2.89 11.56 -1.59
CA LYS A 220 4.11 11.96 -2.28
C LYS A 220 4.47 10.94 -3.35
N VAL A 221 4.74 11.44 -4.55
CA VAL A 221 5.11 10.64 -5.71
C VAL A 221 6.48 11.02 -6.24
N VAL A 222 7.16 10.03 -6.81
CA VAL A 222 8.42 10.19 -7.55
C VAL A 222 8.13 9.95 -9.03
N PHE A 223 8.85 10.65 -9.90
CA PHE A 223 8.75 10.47 -11.34
C PHE A 223 9.92 9.68 -11.90
N ASP A 224 9.71 9.12 -13.08
CA ASP A 224 10.79 8.62 -13.90
C ASP A 224 11.76 9.77 -14.24
N VAL A 225 13.06 9.49 -14.18
CA VAL A 225 14.13 10.47 -14.45
C VAL A 225 14.32 10.67 -15.94
#